data_AF-A0A2X1BG00-F1
#
_entry.id   AF-A0A2X1BG00-F1
#
_cell.length_a   1.000
_cell.length_b   1.000
_cell.length_c   1.000
_cell.angle_alpha   90.00
_cell.angle_beta   90.00
_cell.angle_gamma   90.00
#
_symmetry.space_group_name_H-M   'P 1'
#
loop_
_entity.id
_entity.type
_entity.pdbx_description
1 polymer ?
#
loop_
_entity_poly.entity_id
_entity_poly.type
_entity_poly.pdbx_seq_one_letter_code
_entity_poly.pdbx_strand_id
1 'polypeptide(L)'
;MGEKHRVNYGLYVCYGSINSQLAQDTKFSDKDAALLKKILCSIFENDVSAARPSGSMEVHNVYWWEHNSPLGQYSSAKVHRSLEIKQKVESPTSYDDFEIKVNELDGLSVEVLPGY
;
A
#
# COMPACT_ATOMS: atom_id res chain seq x y z
N MET A 1 -33.22 14.82 -10.07
CA MET A 1 -32.00 14.48 -10.84
C MET A 1 -30.89 14.28 -9.82
N GLY A 2 -30.28 13.10 -9.75
CA GLY A 2 -29.30 12.78 -8.70
C GLY A 2 -27.89 13.24 -9.08
N GLU A 3 -27.17 13.86 -8.15
CA GLU A 3 -25.75 14.17 -8.31
C GLU A 3 -24.90 12.95 -7.94
N LYS A 4 -23.82 12.74 -8.68
CA LYS A 4 -22.86 11.66 -8.42
C LYS A 4 -21.46 12.24 -8.29
N HIS A 5 -20.99 12.37 -7.06
CA HIS A 5 -19.61 12.79 -6.79
C HIS A 5 -18.65 11.68 -7.24
N ARG A 6 -17.61 12.08 -7.97
CA ARG A 6 -16.51 11.19 -8.40
C ARG A 6 -15.19 11.94 -8.37
N VAL A 7 -14.13 11.20 -8.17
CA VAL A 7 -12.76 11.66 -8.40
C VAL A 7 -12.40 11.32 -9.84
N ASN A 8 -11.88 12.28 -10.60
CA ASN A 8 -11.48 12.04 -12.00
C ASN A 8 -10.25 11.13 -12.09
N TYR A 9 -9.23 11.43 -11.28
CA TYR A 9 -8.05 10.61 -11.08
C TYR A 9 -7.48 10.86 -9.69
N GLY A 10 -6.96 9.83 -9.03
CA GLY A 10 -6.31 9.97 -7.73
C GLY A 10 -5.39 8.78 -7.44
N LEU A 11 -4.15 9.07 -7.06
CA LEU A 11 -3.23 8.09 -6.49
C LEU A 11 -3.31 8.17 -4.96
N TYR A 12 -3.73 7.09 -4.33
CA TYR A 12 -3.89 7.00 -2.88
C TYR A 12 -2.77 6.15 -2.27
N VAL A 13 -2.33 6.54 -1.08
CA VAL A 13 -1.26 5.86 -0.34
C VAL A 13 -1.80 5.51 1.03
N CYS A 14 -1.75 4.22 1.36
CA CYS A 14 -2.17 3.70 2.64
C CYS A 14 -0.95 3.12 3.36
N TYR A 15 -0.83 3.42 4.64
CA TYR A 15 0.23 2.88 5.49
C TYR A 15 -0.36 1.97 6.56
N GLY A 16 0.28 0.83 6.79
CA GLY A 16 -0.11 -0.15 7.80
C GLY A 16 1.10 -0.84 8.40
N SER A 17 0.92 -1.43 9.58
CA SER A 17 1.97 -2.18 10.26
C SER A 17 1.37 -3.29 11.10
N ILE A 18 2.07 -4.41 11.22
CA ILE A 18 1.71 -5.51 12.12
C ILE A 18 2.54 -5.38 13.39
N ASN A 19 1.88 -5.22 14.53
CA ASN A 19 2.55 -5.18 15.83
C ASN A 19 2.81 -6.62 16.31
N SER A 20 4.08 -7.01 16.46
CA SER A 20 4.46 -8.38 16.83
C SER A 20 3.95 -8.81 18.21
N GLN A 21 3.88 -7.89 19.17
CA GLN A 21 3.40 -8.20 20.52
C GLN A 21 1.91 -8.54 20.49
N LEU A 22 1.11 -7.70 19.84
CA LEU A 22 -0.33 -7.94 19.70
C LEU A 22 -0.62 -9.15 18.80
N ALA A 23 0.22 -9.40 17.79
CA ALA A 23 0.12 -10.59 16.96
C ALA A 23 0.28 -11.87 17.79
N GLN A 24 1.24 -11.91 18.73
CA GLN A 24 1.39 -13.03 19.65
C GLN A 24 0.16 -13.24 20.53
N ASP A 25 -0.38 -12.15 21.10
CA ASP A 25 -1.57 -12.22 21.97
C ASP A 25 -2.82 -12.71 21.22
N THR A 26 -2.95 -12.31 19.96
CA THR A 26 -4.08 -12.68 19.08
C THR A 26 -3.86 -13.96 18.28
N LYS A 27 -2.68 -14.59 18.42
CA LYS A 27 -2.24 -15.77 17.66
C LYS A 27 -2.17 -15.55 16.15
N PHE A 28 -2.00 -14.30 15.73
CA PHE A 28 -1.72 -13.96 14.33
C PHE A 28 -0.35 -14.49 13.94
N SER A 29 -0.29 -15.25 12.85
CA SER A 29 0.89 -15.99 12.42
C SER A 29 1.51 -15.44 11.14
N ASP A 30 2.73 -15.88 10.82
CA ASP A 30 3.40 -15.53 9.56
C ASP A 30 2.61 -16.01 8.32
N LYS A 31 1.83 -17.09 8.47
CA LYS A 31 0.93 -17.57 7.41
C LYS A 31 -0.19 -16.56 7.15
N ASP A 32 -0.72 -15.95 8.20
CA ASP A 32 -1.75 -14.92 8.09
C ASP A 32 -1.17 -13.64 7.48
N ALA A 33 0.06 -13.28 7.87
CA ALA A 33 0.79 -12.16 7.25
C ALA A 33 1.02 -12.38 5.75
N ALA A 34 1.46 -13.57 5.36
CA ALA A 34 1.67 -13.93 3.96
C ALA A 34 0.35 -13.90 3.16
N LEU A 35 -0.75 -14.37 3.76
CA LEU A 35 -2.07 -14.32 3.13
C LEU A 35 -2.56 -12.87 2.99
N LEU A 36 -2.41 -12.04 4.02
CA LEU A 36 -2.75 -10.63 3.99
C LEU A 36 -1.96 -9.90 2.89
N LYS A 37 -0.65 -10.14 2.82
CA LYS A 37 0.23 -9.58 1.79
C LYS A 37 -0.26 -9.92 0.37
N LYS A 38 -0.68 -11.17 0.15
CA LYS A 38 -1.27 -11.61 -1.12
C LYS A 38 -2.61 -10.90 -1.41
N ILE A 39 -3.52 -10.86 -0.44
CA ILE A 39 -4.85 -10.25 -0.61
C ILE A 39 -4.74 -8.75 -0.89
N LEU A 40 -3.78 -8.05 -0.29
CA LEU A 40 -3.57 -6.62 -0.56
C LEU A 40 -3.26 -6.34 -2.03
N CYS A 41 -2.58 -7.26 -2.73
CA CYS A 41 -2.29 -7.11 -4.16
C CYS A 41 -3.56 -7.25 -5.03
N SER A 42 -4.59 -7.94 -4.54
CA SER A 42 -5.82 -8.25 -5.27
C SER A 42 -7.09 -7.72 -4.58
N ILE A 43 -6.98 -6.73 -3.68
CA ILE A 43 -8.08 -6.34 -2.78
C ILE A 43 -9.31 -5.80 -3.51
N PHE A 44 -9.14 -5.24 -4.71
CA PHE A 44 -10.23 -4.72 -5.54
C PHE A 44 -10.75 -5.73 -6.56
N GLU A 45 -10.24 -6.96 -6.56
CA GLU A 45 -10.74 -8.01 -7.44
C GLU A 45 -12.22 -8.29 -7.14
N ASN A 46 -13.08 -8.14 -8.15
CA ASN A 46 -14.54 -8.23 -8.05
C ASN A 46 -15.22 -7.20 -7.13
N ASP A 47 -14.52 -6.16 -6.65
CA ASP A 47 -15.08 -5.09 -5.81
C ASP A 47 -15.70 -3.97 -6.66
N VAL A 48 -16.76 -4.32 -7.40
CA VAL A 48 -17.41 -3.45 -8.39
C VAL A 48 -18.75 -2.96 -7.88
N SER A 49 -19.03 -1.66 -8.09
CA SER A 49 -20.34 -1.08 -7.80
C SER A 49 -20.64 0.08 -8.74
N ALA A 50 -21.87 0.62 -8.68
CA ALA A 50 -22.20 1.83 -9.42
C ALA A 50 -21.26 3.01 -9.08
N ALA A 51 -20.76 3.11 -7.84
CA ALA A 51 -19.83 4.16 -7.43
C ALA A 51 -18.37 3.87 -7.84
N ARG A 52 -18.03 2.59 -8.06
CA ARG A 52 -16.69 2.10 -8.42
C ARG A 52 -16.80 1.16 -9.63
N PRO A 53 -16.92 1.70 -10.85
CA PRO A 53 -17.01 0.89 -12.06
C PRO A 53 -15.80 -0.05 -12.21
N SER A 54 -15.97 -1.14 -12.95
CA SER A 54 -14.85 -2.04 -13.27
C SER A 54 -13.69 -1.26 -13.91
N GLY A 55 -12.46 -1.50 -13.45
CA GLY A 55 -11.25 -0.81 -13.89
C GLY A 55 -11.05 0.60 -13.31
N SER A 56 -11.93 1.09 -12.43
CA SER A 56 -11.77 2.42 -11.80
C SER A 56 -10.88 2.42 -10.56
N MET A 57 -10.55 1.25 -10.01
CA MET A 57 -9.68 1.08 -8.86
C MET A 57 -8.73 -0.09 -9.12
N GLU A 58 -7.47 0.11 -8.81
CA GLU A 58 -6.42 -0.91 -8.90
C GLU A 58 -5.37 -0.66 -7.81
N VAL A 59 -4.60 -1.70 -7.52
CA VAL A 59 -3.40 -1.58 -6.69
C VAL A 59 -2.21 -1.52 -7.63
N HIS A 60 -1.40 -0.47 -7.56
CA HIS A 60 -0.18 -0.42 -8.38
C HIS A 60 0.96 -1.21 -7.75
N ASN A 61 1.25 -0.94 -6.47
CA ASN A 61 2.34 -1.58 -5.74
C ASN A 61 1.99 -1.76 -4.27
N VAL A 62 2.37 -2.90 -3.72
CA VAL A 62 2.43 -3.15 -2.27
C VAL A 62 3.89 -3.18 -1.87
N TYR A 63 4.27 -2.27 -0.98
CA TYR A 63 5.61 -2.20 -0.39
C TYR A 63 5.59 -2.86 0.97
N TRP A 64 6.43 -3.88 1.15
CA TRP A 64 6.47 -4.69 2.38
C TRP A 64 7.86 -4.64 2.99
N TRP A 65 7.95 -4.16 4.24
CA TRP A 65 9.17 -4.15 5.02
C TRP A 65 9.06 -5.16 6.15
N GLU A 66 10.01 -6.07 6.22
CA GLU A 66 10.11 -7.05 7.30
C GLU A 66 11.31 -6.69 8.18
N HIS A 67 11.02 -6.30 9.42
CA HIS A 67 12.07 -5.99 10.38
C HIS A 67 12.70 -7.26 10.93
N ASN A 68 14.01 -7.23 11.15
CA ASN A 68 14.75 -8.35 11.73
C ASN A 68 14.62 -8.47 13.27
N SER A 69 13.81 -7.63 13.90
CA SER A 69 13.57 -7.64 15.36
C SER A 69 12.10 -7.36 15.69
N PRO A 70 11.55 -7.94 16.78
CA PRO A 70 10.16 -7.70 17.18
C PRO A 70 9.84 -6.24 17.50
N LEU A 71 10.81 -5.48 18.01
CA LEU A 71 10.63 -4.06 18.32
C LEU A 71 10.77 -3.15 17.08
N GLY A 72 11.21 -3.72 15.94
CA GLY A 72 11.55 -2.98 14.73
C GLY A 72 12.96 -2.39 14.77
N GLN A 73 13.53 -2.20 13.58
CA GLN A 73 14.81 -1.50 13.38
C GLN A 73 14.64 0.02 13.29
N TYR A 74 13.45 0.45 12.86
CA TYR A 74 13.10 1.85 12.65
C TYR A 74 11.66 2.09 13.09
N SER A 75 11.32 3.33 13.44
CA SER A 75 9.93 3.70 13.68
C SER A 75 9.12 3.63 12.38
N SER A 76 7.84 3.27 12.47
CA SER A 76 6.94 3.23 11.30
C SER A 76 6.93 4.56 10.56
N ALA A 77 7.00 5.69 11.28
CA ALA A 77 7.10 7.01 10.68
C ALA A 77 8.34 7.21 9.79
N LYS A 78 9.49 6.60 10.14
CA LYS A 78 10.70 6.64 9.31
C LYS A 78 10.56 5.73 8.09
N VAL A 79 9.98 4.54 8.25
CA VAL A 79 9.70 3.62 7.14
C VAL A 79 8.72 4.26 6.15
N HIS A 80 7.62 4.85 6.61
CA HIS A 80 6.65 5.51 5.74
C HIS A 80 7.27 6.66 4.95
N ARG A 81 8.12 7.48 5.58
CA ARG A 81 8.85 8.56 4.90
C ARG A 81 9.92 8.08 3.91
N SER A 82 10.30 6.80 3.96
CA SER A 82 11.22 6.23 2.96
C SER A 82 10.56 6.07 1.59
N LEU A 83 9.22 5.99 1.54
CA LEU A 83 8.44 6.00 0.31
C LEU A 83 8.11 7.45 -0.07
N GLU A 84 8.82 7.98 -1.06
CA GLU A 84 8.56 9.30 -1.63
C GLU A 84 7.69 9.17 -2.88
N ILE A 85 6.60 9.94 -2.93
CA ILE A 85 5.70 10.01 -4.08
C ILE A 85 5.56 11.49 -4.46
N LYS A 86 5.93 11.81 -5.69
CA LYS A 86 5.91 13.18 -6.24
C LYS A 86 5.08 13.23 -7.50
N GLN A 87 4.23 14.25 -7.61
CA GLN A 87 3.55 14.57 -8.86
C GLN A 87 4.53 15.22 -9.82
N LYS A 88 4.56 14.74 -11.07
CA LYS A 88 5.40 15.32 -12.14
C LYS A 88 4.69 16.45 -12.88
N VAL A 89 3.36 16.51 -12.79
CA VAL A 89 2.50 17.50 -13.45
C VAL A 89 1.47 18.07 -12.47
N GLU A 90 0.94 19.25 -12.76
CA GLU A 90 -0.03 19.95 -11.91
C GLU A 90 -1.37 19.23 -11.79
N SER A 91 -1.82 18.56 -12.86
CA SER A 91 -3.10 17.85 -12.93
C SER A 91 -2.89 16.43 -13.45
N PRO A 92 -2.48 15.48 -12.59
CA PRO A 92 -2.22 14.11 -13.00
C PRO A 92 -3.50 13.41 -13.44
N THR A 93 -3.38 12.59 -14.48
CA THR A 93 -4.48 11.81 -15.05
C THR A 93 -4.15 10.33 -15.22
N SER A 94 -2.91 9.95 -14.93
CA SER A 94 -2.40 8.59 -15.05
C SER A 94 -1.38 8.27 -13.95
N TYR A 95 -1.09 6.99 -13.77
CA TYR A 95 -0.06 6.55 -12.82
C TYR A 95 1.33 7.07 -13.22
N ASP A 96 1.56 7.16 -14.53
CA ASP A 96 2.80 7.68 -15.10
C ASP A 96 3.01 9.17 -14.86
N ASP A 97 2.03 9.90 -14.31
CA ASP A 97 2.20 11.29 -13.89
C ASP A 97 2.85 11.43 -12.51
N PHE A 98 3.18 10.31 -11.85
CA PHE A 98 3.85 10.26 -10.56
C PHE A 98 5.25 9.69 -10.68
N GLU A 99 6.13 10.16 -9.81
CA GLU A 99 7.43 9.58 -9.54
C GLU A 99 7.37 8.92 -8.17
N ILE A 100 7.63 7.62 -8.10
CA ILE A 100 7.69 6.88 -6.84
C ILE A 100 9.12 6.42 -6.62
N LYS A 101 9.67 6.79 -5.47
CA LYS A 101 11.04 6.45 -5.09
C LYS A 101 11.02 5.86 -3.69
N VAL A 102 11.68 4.71 -3.52
CA VAL A 102 11.96 4.15 -2.20
C VAL A 102 13.40 4.47 -1.82
N ASN A 103 13.57 5.18 -0.72
CA ASN A 103 14.87 5.43 -0.12
C ASN A 103 15.27 4.22 0.72
N GLU A 104 16.46 3.68 0.46
CA GLU A 104 16.96 2.53 1.20
C GLU A 104 17.18 2.87 2.68
N LEU A 105 16.83 1.91 3.54
CA LEU A 105 17.08 1.97 4.97
C LEU A 105 18.10 0.88 5.30
N ASP A 106 19.17 1.26 6.00
CA ASP A 106 20.27 0.35 6.29
C ASP A 106 19.81 -0.91 7.03
N GLY A 107 20.14 -2.07 6.46
CA GLY A 107 19.73 -3.38 6.97
C GLY A 107 18.22 -3.67 6.94
N LEU A 108 17.40 -2.88 6.25
CA LEU A 108 15.97 -3.12 6.08
C LEU A 108 15.58 -3.09 4.60
N SER A 109 15.51 -4.26 3.99
CA SER A 109 15.08 -4.42 2.59
C SER A 109 13.57 -4.22 2.44
N VAL A 110 13.17 -3.64 1.31
CA VAL A 110 11.78 -3.57 0.87
C VAL A 110 11.51 -4.66 -0.15
N GLU A 111 10.43 -5.39 0.03
CA GLU A 111 9.84 -6.24 -1.02
C GLU A 111 8.77 -5.42 -1.74
N VAL A 112 8.85 -5.36 -3.07
CA VAL A 112 7.88 -4.63 -3.90
C VAL A 112 7.07 -5.65 -4.69
N LEU A 113 5.77 -5.66 -4.48
CA LEU A 113 4.83 -6.57 -5.13
C LEU A 113 3.92 -5.76 -6.05
N PRO A 114 3.78 -6.13 -7.34
CA PRO A 114 2.79 -5.51 -8.21
C PRO A 114 1.37 -5.91 -7.78
N GLY A 115 0.39 -5.05 -8.05
CA GLY A 115 -1.00 -5.48 -7.96
C GLY A 115 -1.37 -6.52 -9.03
N TYR A 116 -2.54 -7.13 -8.85
CA TYR A 116 -3.11 -8.14 -9.74
C TYR A 116 -3.60 -7.56 -11.07
#